data_AF-A0A372LYC5-F1
#
_entry.id   AF-A0A372LYC5-F1
#
_cell.length_a   1.000
_cell.length_b   1.000
_cell.length_c   1.000
_cell.angle_alpha   90.00
_cell.angle_beta   90.00
_cell.angle_gamma   90.00
#
_symmetry.space_group_name_H-M   'P 1'
#
loop_
_entity.id
_entity.type
_entity.pdbx_description
1 polymer ?
#
loop_
_entity_poly.entity_id
_entity_poly.type
_entity_poly.pdbx_seq_one_letter_code
_entity_poly.pdbx_strand_id
1 'polypeptide(L)' 'MSTPTERFLRVEKGHAEPEELAAITAILMARAAQPAQEPAHRRGRSRAGWRRLERTPGFRAPHSWQG' A
#
# COMPACT_ATOMS: atom_id res chain seq x y z
N MET A 1 -0.55 0.75 36.58
CA MET A 1 0.32 0.56 35.41
C MET A 1 -0.58 0.22 34.23
N SER A 2 -0.91 1.19 33.37
CA SER A 2 -1.69 0.89 32.16
C SER A 2 -0.78 0.16 31.18
N THR A 3 -1.09 -1.10 30.92
CA THR A 3 -0.59 -1.77 29.72
C THR A 3 -0.98 -0.88 28.54
N PRO A 4 -0.04 -0.33 27.75
CA PRO A 4 -0.46 0.28 26.51
C PRO A 4 -1.17 -0.83 25.76
N THR A 5 -2.48 -0.68 25.53
CA THR A 5 -3.16 -1.43 24.47
C THR A 5 -2.23 -1.28 23.28
N GLU A 6 -1.58 -2.37 22.87
CA GLU A 6 -0.75 -2.38 21.68
C GLU A 6 -1.65 -1.86 20.56
N ARG A 7 -1.44 -0.60 20.19
CA ARG A 7 -2.25 0.04 19.17
C ARG A 7 -1.77 -0.55 17.86
N PHE A 8 -2.43 -1.63 17.44
CA PHE A 8 -2.18 -2.29 16.16
C PHE A 8 -2.28 -1.34 14.96
N LEU A 9 -3.01 -0.22 15.13
CA LEU A 9 -3.18 0.84 14.14
C LEU A 9 -3.02 2.21 14.80
N ARG A 10 -2.36 3.14 14.10
CA ARG A 10 -2.26 4.55 14.46
C ARG A 10 -2.85 5.41 13.34
N VAL A 11 -3.75 6.32 13.71
CA VAL A 11 -4.31 7.31 12.78
C VAL A 11 -3.41 8.55 12.83
N GLU A 12 -2.73 8.86 11.72
CA GLU A 12 -1.83 10.03 11.64
C GLU A 12 -2.57 11.33 11.35
N LYS A 13 -3.75 11.25 10.71
CA LYS A 13 -4.55 12.42 10.34
C LYS A 13 -6.03 12.06 10.30
N GLY A 14 -6.87 12.98 10.80
CA GLY A 14 -8.31 12.78 10.89
C GLY A 14 -8.73 11.97 12.11
N HIS A 15 -10.04 11.67 12.19
CA HIS A 15 -10.60 10.73 13.14
C HIS A 15 -11.16 9.54 12.36
N ALA A 16 -11.00 8.35 12.90
CA ALA A 16 -11.60 7.14 12.35
C ALA A 16 -12.63 6.66 13.36
N GLU A 17 -13.86 6.44 12.88
CA GLU A 17 -14.91 5.88 13.72
C GLU A 17 -14.56 4.43 14.11
N PRO A 18 -15.09 3.92 15.23
CA PRO A 18 -14.82 2.55 15.67
C PRO A 18 -15.06 1.48 14.60
N GLU A 19 -16.08 1.67 13.77
CA GLU A 19 -16.46 0.78 12.66
C GLU A 19 -15.40 0.73 11.56
N GLU A 20 -14.79 1.88 11.25
CA GLU A 20 -13.74 1.97 10.22
C GLU A 20 -12.47 1.25 10.69
N LEU A 21 -12.08 1.45 11.96
CA LEU A 21 -10.97 0.73 12.56
C LEU A 21 -11.22 -0.77 12.60
N ALA A 22 -12.43 -1.19 12.99
CA ALA A 22 -12.82 -2.60 13.01
C ALA A 22 -12.76 -3.22 11.61
N ALA A 23 -13.22 -2.51 10.58
CA ALA A 23 -13.15 -2.98 9.20
C ALA A 23 -11.69 -3.21 8.75
N ILE A 24 -10.80 -2.25 9.01
CA ILE A 24 -9.38 -2.38 8.66
C ILE A 24 -8.74 -3.56 9.41
N THR A 25 -8.98 -3.67 10.72
CA THR A 25 -8.47 -4.79 11.52
C THR A 25 -8.98 -6.13 11.01
N ALA A 26 -10.27 -6.26 10.69
CA ALA A 26 -10.85 -7.47 10.15
C ALA A 26 -10.20 -7.89 8.82
N ILE A 27 -9.96 -6.94 7.92
CA ILE A 27 -9.27 -7.19 6.65
C ILE A 27 -7.84 -7.67 6.90
N LEU A 28 -7.08 -7.00 7.78
CA LEU A 28 -5.71 -7.39 8.09
C LEU A 28 -5.64 -8.80 8.70
N MET A 29 -6.54 -9.13 9.63
CA MET A 29 -6.65 -10.45 10.22
C MET A 29 -7.00 -11.52 9.18
N ALA A 30 -7.98 -11.23 8.31
CA ALA A 30 -8.36 -12.14 7.23
C ALA A 30 -7.19 -12.39 6.27
N ARG A 31 -6.39 -11.37 5.95
CA ARG A 31 -5.20 -11.48 5.10
C ARG A 31 -4.08 -12.25 5.77
N ALA A 32 -3.87 -12.07 7.08
CA ALA A 32 -2.88 -12.81 7.85
C ALA A 32 -3.26 -14.29 8.02
N ALA A 33 -4.57 -14.60 8.09
CA ALA A 33 -5.07 -15.96 8.17
C ALA A 33 -5.02 -16.71 6.83
N GLN A 34 -4.81 -16.02 5.70
CA GLN A 34 -4.71 -16.69 4.40
C GLN A 34 -3.39 -17.46 4.32
N PRO A 35 -3.43 -18.75 3.92
CA PRO A 35 -2.22 -19.53 3.70
C PRO A 35 -1.36 -18.85 2.64
N ALA A 36 -0.04 -18.88 2.82
CA ALA A 36 0.90 -18.34 1.85
C ALA A 36 0.68 -19.04 0.50
N GLN A 37 0.01 -18.35 -0.43
CA GLN A 37 -0.06 -18.84 -1.80
C GLN A 37 1.36 -18.83 -2.35
N GLU A 38 1.81 -20.00 -2.77
CA GLU A 38 3.08 -20.16 -3.45
C GLU A 38 3.10 -19.15 -4.59
N PRO A 39 4.09 -18.23 -4.62
CA PRO A 39 4.07 -17.15 -5.58
C PRO A 39 4.14 -17.78 -6.97
N ALA A 40 3.01 -17.85 -7.67
CA ALA A 40 2.96 -18.22 -9.07
C ALA A 40 4.02 -17.37 -9.75
N HIS A 41 5.09 -18.00 -10.25
CA HIS A 41 6.29 -17.34 -10.74
C HIS A 41 5.90 -16.12 -11.56
N ARG A 42 5.93 -14.93 -10.92
CA ARG A 42 5.49 -13.69 -11.54
C ARG A 42 6.55 -13.36 -12.58
N ARG A 43 6.30 -13.77 -13.82
CA ARG A 43 7.04 -13.31 -14.99
C ARG A 43 6.84 -11.79 -15.06
N GLY A 44 7.83 -11.04 -14.59
CA GLY A 44 7.90 -9.58 -14.78
C GLY A 44 7.77 -8.73 -13.51
N ARG A 45 8.92 -8.47 -12.88
CA ARG A 45 9.29 -7.32 -12.02
C ARG A 45 8.22 -6.77 -11.05
N SER A 46 8.31 -7.17 -9.77
CA SER A 46 7.53 -6.58 -8.66
C SER A 46 8.06 -5.22 -8.16
N ARG A 47 8.76 -4.46 -9.01
CA ARG A 47 9.29 -3.15 -8.64
C ARG A 47 8.61 -2.12 -9.53
N ALA A 48 7.87 -1.20 -8.91
CA ALA A 48 7.47 0.02 -9.59
C ALA A 48 8.71 0.58 -10.30
N GLY A 49 8.65 0.69 -11.62
CA GLY A 49 9.75 1.22 -12.41
C GLY A 49 9.85 2.72 -12.14
N TRP A 50 10.44 3.09 -11.02
CA TRP A 50 10.77 4.48 -10.71
C TRP A 50 11.58 5.00 -11.89
N ARG A 51 10.93 5.82 -12.71
CA ARG A 51 11.55 6.35 -13.92
C ARG A 51 12.63 7.32 -13.47
N ARG A 52 13.84 7.12 -13.96
CA ARG A 52 14.94 8.08 -13.83
C ARG A 52 14.62 9.30 -14.68
N LEU A 53 13.99 10.28 -14.05
CA LEU A 53 13.57 11.53 -14.69
C LEU A 53 14.77 12.26 -15.31
N GLU A 54 15.98 12.07 -14.76
CA GLU A 54 17.23 12.60 -15.31
C GLU A 54 17.62 12.06 -16.70
N ARG A 55 17.01 10.94 -17.14
CA ARG A 55 17.20 10.36 -18.49
C ARG A 55 15.99 10.54 -19.41
N THR A 56 14.95 11.21 -18.94
CA THR A 56 13.77 11.54 -19.73
C THR A 56 13.85 13.01 -20.11
N PRO A 57 13.60 13.40 -21.37
CA PRO A 57 13.49 14.82 -21.72
C PRO A 57 12.50 15.50 -20.78
N GLY A 58 12.94 16.53 -20.06
CA GLY A 58 12.17 17.18 -19.00
C GLY A 58 10.88 17.85 -19.48
N PHE A 59 10.71 17.96 -20.80
CA PHE A 59 9.50 18.45 -21.43
C PHE A 59 8.99 17.43 -22.45
N ARG A 60 7.74 16.99 -22.25
CA ARG A 60 6.94 16.32 -23.28
C ARG A 60 5.83 17.28 -23.67
N ALA A 61 5.47 17.30 -24.95
CA ALA A 61 4.41 18.17 -25.44
C ALA A 61 3.11 17.93 -24.64
N PRO A 62 2.33 18.98 -24.32
CA PRO A 62 1.13 18.87 -23.47
C PRO A 62 0.08 17.85 -23.94
N HIS A 63 0.12 17.46 -25.22
CA HIS A 63 -0.82 16.53 -25.84
C HIS A 63 -0.31 15.08 -25.92
N SER A 64 0.86 14.75 -25.37
CA SER A 64 1.33 13.35 -25.32
C SER A 64 0.79 12.66 -24.06
N TRP A 65 -0.28 11.89 -24.20
CA TRP A 65 -0.86 11.11 -23.11
C TRP A 65 -0.40 9.65 -23.08
N GLN A 66 0.41 9.22 -24.05
CA GLN A 66 1.04 7.90 -24.07
C GLN A 66 2.56 8.04 -23.97
N GLY A 67 3.17 7.20 -23.13
CA GLY A 67 4.62 7.07 -23.02
C GLY A 67 5.02 5.92 -22.11
#